data_AF-A0A239GQA3-F1
#
_entry.id   AF-A0A239GQA3-F1
#
_cell.length_a   1.000
_cell.length_b   1.000
_cell.length_c   1.000
_cell.angle_alpha   90.00
_cell.angle_beta   90.00
_cell.angle_gamma   90.00
#
_symmetry.space_group_name_H-M   'P 1'
#
loop_
_entity.id
_entity.type
_entity.pdbx_description
1 polymer ?
#
loop_
_entity_poly.entity_id
_entity_poly.type
_entity_poly.pdbx_seq_one_letter_code
_entity_poly.pdbx_strand_id
1 'polypeptide(L)' 'MPEKMEITRSWREQKVMLKRRFAILSDFDFEYKDGKRESMLDRLSTKLKKSRAELDSLFAELQTY' A
#
# COMPACT_ATOMS: atom_id res chain seq x y z
N MET A 1 11.81 -23.21 -19.71
CA MET A 1 11.73 -22.78 -18.30
C MET A 1 10.68 -21.68 -18.24
N PRO A 2 9.52 -21.84 -17.58
CA PRO A 2 8.62 -20.70 -17.43
C PRO A 2 9.25 -19.77 -16.38
N GLU A 3 9.67 -18.59 -16.80
CA GLU A 3 9.91 -17.46 -15.88
C GLU A 3 8.72 -17.37 -14.93
N LYS A 4 8.98 -17.38 -13.62
CA LYS A 4 7.96 -17.05 -12.62
C LYS A 4 7.45 -15.66 -13.01
N MET A 5 6.26 -15.60 -13.60
CA MET A 5 5.54 -14.35 -13.78
C MET A 5 5.22 -13.87 -12.38
N GLU A 6 6.12 -13.08 -11.78
CA GLU A 6 5.81 -12.33 -10.57
C GLU A 6 4.72 -11.34 -10.97
N ILE A 7 3.46 -11.75 -10.86
CA ILE A 7 2.33 -10.86 -11.03
C ILE A 7 2.38 -9.91 -9.83
N THR A 8 3.21 -8.88 -9.93
CA THR A 8 3.24 -7.80 -8.96
C THR A 8 1.91 -7.07 -9.10
N ARG A 9 1.05 -7.20 -8.08
CA ARG A 9 -0.22 -6.47 -8.06
C ARG A 9 0.02 -5.00 -8.30
N SER A 10 -0.82 -4.40 -9.15
CA SER A 10 -0.72 -2.98 -9.43
C SER A 10 -0.96 -2.17 -8.15
N TRP A 11 -0.35 -1.00 -8.05
CA TRP A 11 -0.61 -0.05 -6.96
C TRP A 11 -2.12 0.22 -6.79
N ARG A 12 -2.88 0.20 -7.89
CA ARG A 12 -4.33 0.39 -7.88
C ARG A 12 -5.04 -0.73 -7.12
N GLU A 13 -4.63 -1.97 -7.29
CA GLU A 13 -5.20 -3.12 -6.56
C GLU A 13 -4.81 -3.11 -5.10
N GLN A 14 -3.54 -2.80 -4.79
CA GLN A 14 -3.07 -2.66 -3.41
C GLN A 14 -3.89 -1.61 -2.66
N LYS A 15 -4.18 -0.46 -3.28
CA LYS A 15 -5.06 0.57 -2.71
C LYS A 15 -6.47 0.06 -2.45
N VAL A 16 -7.06 -0.69 -3.37
CA VAL A 16 -8.41 -1.26 -3.18
C VAL A 16 -8.41 -2.23 -2.00
N MET A 17 -7.41 -3.09 -1.88
CA MET A 17 -7.30 -4.04 -0.77
C MET A 17 -7.09 -3.32 0.57
N LEU A 18 -6.26 -2.27 0.61
CA LEU A 18 -6.09 -1.45 1.79
C LEU A 18 -7.38 -0.77 2.22
N LYS A 19 -8.14 -0.17 1.30
CA LYS A 19 -9.44 0.44 1.61
C LYS A 19 -10.47 -0.59 2.10
N ARG A 20 -10.42 -1.83 1.57
CA ARG A 20 -11.27 -2.93 2.05
C ARG A 20 -10.90 -3.38 3.47
N ARG A 21 -9.60 -3.44 3.78
CA ARG A 21 -9.11 -3.85 5.11
C ARG A 21 -9.23 -2.75 6.15
N PHE A 22 -9.12 -1.49 5.72
CA PHE A 22 -9.16 -0.31 6.57
C PHE A 22 -10.18 0.70 6.02
N ALA A 23 -11.41 0.63 6.52
CA ALA A 23 -12.50 1.55 6.14
C ALA A 23 -12.21 3.03 6.47
N ILE A 24 -11.21 3.29 7.31
CA ILE A 24 -10.67 4.61 7.63
C ILE A 24 -9.90 5.24 6.45
N LEU A 25 -9.38 4.42 5.53
CA LEU A 25 -8.63 4.89 4.37
C LEU A 25 -9.57 5.33 3.24
N SER A 26 -9.26 6.45 2.63
CA SER A 26 -9.94 6.98 1.44
C SER A 26 -8.93 7.21 0.32
N ASP A 27 -9.43 7.51 -0.88
CA ASP A 27 -8.56 7.78 -2.03
C ASP A 27 -7.60 8.96 -1.78
N PHE A 28 -8.03 9.94 -0.98
CA PHE A 28 -7.21 11.09 -0.57
C PHE A 28 -5.95 10.69 0.20
N ASP A 29 -5.99 9.59 0.97
CA ASP A 29 -4.82 9.12 1.72
C ASP A 29 -3.75 8.54 0.80
N PHE A 30 -4.09 8.22 -0.45
CA PHE A 30 -3.17 7.71 -1.45
C PHE A 30 -2.78 8.74 -2.50
N GLU A 31 -3.27 9.98 -2.37
CA GLU A 31 -2.88 11.08 -3.24
C GLU A 31 -1.52 11.63 -2.83
N TYR A 32 -0.61 11.68 -3.79
CA TYR A 32 0.68 12.34 -3.64
C TYR A 32 1.08 12.98 -4.96
N LYS A 33 1.76 14.13 -4.85
CA LYS A 33 2.45 14.73 -5.99
C LYS A 33 3.74 13.96 -6.27
N ASP A 34 4.22 14.06 -7.49
CA ASP A 34 5.44 13.39 -7.92
C ASP A 34 6.61 13.64 -6.93
N GLY A 35 7.32 12.57 -6.56
CA GLY A 35 8.35 12.58 -5.53
C GLY A 35 7.89 12.62 -4.07
N LYS A 36 6.58 12.74 -3.76
CA LYS A 36 6.06 12.80 -2.37
C LYS A 36 5.46 11.49 -1.86
N ARG A 37 5.86 10.35 -2.43
CA ARG A 37 5.39 9.03 -2.01
C ARG A 37 5.69 8.76 -0.53
N GLU A 38 6.86 9.14 -0.05
CA GLU A 38 7.25 8.96 1.36
C GLU A 38 6.31 9.69 2.33
N SER A 39 5.99 10.95 2.05
CA SER A 39 5.05 11.72 2.89
C SER A 39 3.65 11.12 2.93
N MET A 40 3.22 10.47 1.84
CA MET A 40 1.95 9.75 1.80
C MET A 40 2.01 8.48 2.65
N LEU A 41 3.12 7.74 2.59
CA LEU A 41 3.32 6.54 3.40
C LEU A 41 3.38 6.88 4.90
N ASP A 42 4.01 8.00 5.29
CA ASP A 42 4.01 8.45 6.68
C ASP A 42 2.62 8.83 7.19
N ARG A 43 1.79 9.44 6.33
CA ARG A 43 0.38 9.71 6.63
C ARG A 43 -0.41 8.41 6.82
N LEU A 44 -0.19 7.42 5.95
CA LEU A 44 -0.81 6.10 6.11
C LEU A 44 -0.38 5.43 7.41
N SER A 45 0.91 5.40 7.73
CA SER A 45 1.42 4.88 9.01
C SER A 45 0.76 5.57 10.21
N THR A 46 0.68 6.89 10.19
CA THR A 46 0.04 7.66 11.28
C THR A 46 -1.45 7.35 11.40
N LYS A 47 -2.17 7.32 10.27
CA LYS A 47 -3.62 7.09 10.23
C LYS A 47 -4.00 5.66 10.65
N LEU A 48 -3.18 4.69 10.24
CA LEU A 48 -3.34 3.28 10.62
C LEU A 48 -2.78 2.96 12.00
N LYS A 49 -2.10 3.93 12.65
CA LYS A 49 -1.35 3.75 13.90
C LYS A 49 -0.36 2.57 13.82
N LYS A 50 0.33 2.48 12.68
CA LYS A 50 1.30 1.43 12.36
C LYS A 50 2.69 2.02 12.15
N SER A 51 3.69 1.31 12.63
CA SER A 51 5.09 1.61 12.30
C SER A 51 5.35 1.45 10.80
N ARG A 52 6.44 2.03 10.33
CA ARG A 52 6.81 1.91 8.91
C ARG A 52 7.05 0.46 8.49
N ALA A 53 7.68 -0.33 9.37
CA ALA A 53 7.91 -1.75 9.15
C ALA A 53 6.62 -2.58 9.04
N GLU A 54 5.60 -2.26 9.85
CA GLU A 54 4.28 -2.91 9.74
C GLU A 54 3.57 -2.51 8.44
N LEU A 55 3.69 -1.24 8.03
CA LEU A 55 3.13 -0.78 6.77
C LEU A 55 3.80 -1.48 5.57
N ASP A 56 5.12 -1.62 5.59
CA ASP A 56 5.87 -2.33 4.54
C ASP A 56 5.51 -3.82 4.51
N SER A 57 5.37 -4.46 5.68
CA SER A 57 4.92 -5.85 5.80
C SER A 57 3.51 -6.04 5.24
N LEU A 58 2.63 -5.06 5.46
CA LEU A 58 1.27 -5.05 4.91
C LEU A 58 1.29 -4.95 3.38
N PHE A 59 2.15 -4.10 2.80
CA PHE A 59 2.32 -4.05 1.35
C PHE A 59 2.89 -5.36 0.78
N ALA A 60 3.85 -5.97 1.46
CA ALA A 60 4.42 -7.26 1.07
C ALA A 60 3.37 -8.38 1.11
N GLU A 61 2.53 -8.42 2.15
CA GLU A 61 1.40 -9.36 2.27
C GLU A 61 0.43 -9.19 1.10
N LEU A 62 0.11 -7.95 0.72
CA LEU A 62 -0.75 -7.64 -0.42
C LEU A 62 -0.14 -8.01 -1.78
N GLN A 63 1.17 -8.18 -1.87
CA GLN A 63 1.87 -8.54 -3.11
C GLN A 63 1.99 -10.05 -3.32
N THR A 64 1.76 -10.87 -2.30
CA THR A 64 2.08 -12.31 -2.29
C THR A 64 0.84 -13.23 -2.44
N TYR A 65 -0.19 -12.83 -3.18
CA TYR A 65 -1.40 -13.65 -3.38
C TYR A 65 -1.85 -13.75 -4.83
#